data_AF-A0A7U9NJ03-F1
#
_entry.id   AF-A0A7U9NJ03-F1
#
_cell.length_a   1.000
_cell.length_b   1.000
_cell.length_c   1.000
_cell.angle_alpha   90.00
_cell.angle_beta   90.00
_cell.angle_gamma   90.00
#
_symmetry.space_group_name_H-M   'P 1'
#
loop_
_entity.id
_entity.type
_entity.pdbx_description
1 polymer ?
#
loop_
_entity_poly.entity_id
_entity_poly.type
_entity_poly.pdbx_seq_one_letter_code
_entity_poly.pdbx_strand_id
1 'polypeptide(L)'
;MKNVNVTFRVDENLKAQADALFADLGMSLSTAFNIFLRQSVREQQIPFAISRNIPNAVTLAAMDSAEKEEELYGPFDSVTSLMEA
;
A
#
# COMPACT_ATOMS: atom_id res chain seq x y z
N MET A 1 1.94 30.12 -13.42
CA MET A 1 2.03 28.65 -13.60
C MET A 1 1.11 28.26 -14.74
N LYS A 2 1.54 27.35 -15.63
CA LYS A 2 0.66 26.78 -16.64
C LYS A 2 -0.17 25.68 -15.99
N ASN A 3 -1.49 25.82 -16.04
CA ASN A 3 -2.41 24.78 -15.58
C ASN A 3 -2.78 23.90 -16.77
N VAL A 4 -2.90 22.59 -16.54
CA VAL A 4 -3.34 21.62 -17.54
C VAL A 4 -4.59 20.93 -16.98
N ASN A 5 -5.63 20.83 -17.80
CA ASN A 5 -6.85 20.12 -17.42
C ASN A 5 -6.63 18.61 -17.58
N VAL A 6 -6.99 17.85 -16.56
CA VAL A 6 -6.92 16.39 -16.55
C VAL A 6 -8.33 15.84 -16.37
N THR A 7 -8.76 14.99 -17.30
CA THR A 7 -10.06 14.31 -17.24
C THR A 7 -9.82 12.81 -17.08
N PHE A 8 -10.47 12.20 -16.10
CA PHE A 8 -10.45 10.75 -15.90
C PHE A 8 -11.86 10.24 -15.67
N ARG A 9 -12.09 8.97 -15.99
CA ARG A 9 -13.35 8.28 -15.71
C ARG A 9 -13.29 7.69 -14.31
N VAL A 10 -14.38 7.84 -13.57
CA VAL A 10 -14.56 7.29 -12.23
C VAL A 10 -15.99 6.80 -12.12
N ASP A 11 -16.20 5.74 -11.34
CA ASP A 11 -17.53 5.29 -10.98
C ASP A 11 -18.28 6.39 -10.19
N GLU A 12 -19.59 6.52 -10.44
CA GLU A 12 -20.42 7.57 -9.84
C GLU A 12 -20.52 7.42 -8.32
N ASN A 13 -20.71 6.19 -7.83
CA ASN A 13 -20.79 5.94 -6.39
C ASN A 13 -19.45 6.18 -5.70
N LEU A 14 -18.35 5.75 -6.35
CA LEU A 14 -17.00 6.03 -5.84
C LEU A 14 -16.72 7.54 -5.78
N LYS A 15 -17.17 8.31 -6.79
CA LYS A 15 -17.02 9.77 -6.80
C LYS A 15 -17.77 10.42 -5.64
N ALA A 16 -19.03 10.02 -5.41
CA ALA A 16 -19.84 10.55 -4.33
C ALA A 16 -19.23 10.25 -2.95
N GLN A 17 -18.73 9.03 -2.74
CA GLN A 17 -18.04 8.65 -1.51
C GLN A 17 -16.75 9.46 -1.29
N ALA A 18 -15.94 9.62 -2.33
CA ALA A 18 -14.71 10.39 -2.26
C ALA A 18 -14.97 11.87 -1.96
N ASP A 19 -15.98 12.48 -2.59
CA ASP A 19 -16.34 13.88 -2.32
C ASP A 19 -16.79 14.09 -0.88
N ALA A 20 -17.65 13.20 -0.35
CA ALA A 20 -18.09 13.28 1.03
C ALA A 20 -16.92 13.17 2.01
N LEU A 21 -16.01 12.20 1.78
CA LEU A 21 -14.82 12.00 2.61
C LEU A 21 -13.91 13.23 2.59
N PHE A 22 -13.54 13.72 1.40
CA PHE A 22 -12.60 14.84 1.32
C PHE A 22 -13.20 16.15 1.82
N ALA A 23 -14.51 16.36 1.63
CA ALA A 23 -15.21 17.50 2.21
C ALA A 23 -15.16 17.50 3.74
N ASP A 24 -15.36 16.33 4.36
CA ASP A 24 -15.20 16.16 5.82
C ASP A 24 -13.77 16.45 6.29
N LEU A 25 -12.77 16.08 5.47
CA LEU A 25 -11.36 16.43 5.67
C LEU A 25 -11.01 17.89 5.31
N GLY A 26 -11.98 18.71 4.93
CA GLY A 26 -11.79 20.13 4.63
C GLY A 26 -11.11 20.42 3.30
N MET A 27 -11.20 19.51 2.31
CA MET A 27 -10.59 19.68 1.00
C MET A 27 -11.45 19.18 -0.16
N SER A 28 -11.14 19.64 -1.37
CA SER A 28 -11.79 19.12 -2.58
C SER A 28 -11.11 17.85 -3.08
N LEU A 29 -11.82 17.01 -3.84
CA LEU A 29 -11.21 15.88 -4.54
C LEU A 29 -10.05 16.32 -5.45
N SER A 30 -10.15 17.49 -6.09
CA SER A 30 -9.06 18.04 -6.91
C SER A 30 -7.82 18.37 -6.07
N THR A 31 -8.00 18.86 -4.85
CA THR A 31 -6.90 19.10 -3.91
C THR A 31 -6.23 17.78 -3.52
N ALA A 32 -7.02 16.77 -3.14
CA ALA A 32 -6.52 15.44 -2.80
C ALA A 32 -5.74 14.80 -3.95
N PHE A 33 -6.26 14.90 -5.18
CA PHE A 33 -5.58 14.37 -6.37
C PHE A 33 -4.24 15.08 -6.66
N ASN A 34 -4.18 16.40 -6.45
CA ASN A 34 -2.92 17.14 -6.56
C ASN A 34 -1.90 16.72 -5.50
N ILE A 35 -2.34 16.43 -4.27
CA ILE A 35 -1.48 15.90 -3.20
C ILE A 35 -0.94 14.54 -3.61
N PHE A 36 -1.81 13.64 -4.10
CA PHE A 36 -1.41 12.32 -4.61
C PHE A 36 -0.30 12.44 -5.66
N LEU A 37 -0.51 13.25 -6.71
CA LEU A 37 0.49 13.42 -7.77
C LEU A 37 1.82 13.96 -7.24
N ARG A 38 1.78 14.96 -6.34
CA ARG A 38 2.99 15.54 -5.74
C ARG A 38 3.75 14.52 -4.90
N GLN A 39 3.03 13.71 -4.11
CA GLN A 39 3.65 12.68 -3.30
C GLN A 39 4.27 11.59 -4.18
N SER A 40 3.56 11.15 -5.22
CA SER A 40 4.08 10.16 -6.16
C SER A 40 5.36 10.62 -6.86
N VAL A 41 5.41 11.88 -7.30
CA VAL A 41 6.60 12.46 -7.92
C VAL A 41 7.74 12.63 -6.91
N ARG A 42 7.43 13.03 -5.67
CA ARG A 42 8.43 13.22 -4.63
C ARG A 42 9.12 11.90 -4.25
N GLU A 43 8.36 10.82 -4.17
CA GLU A 43 8.87 9.51 -3.72
C GLU A 43 9.23 8.56 -4.86
N GLN A 44 8.92 8.92 -6.12
CA GLN A 44 9.10 8.05 -7.29
C GLN A 44 8.40 6.68 -7.16
N GLN A 45 7.27 6.66 -6.45
CA GLN A 45 6.44 5.47 -6.23
C GLN A 45 4.97 5.85 -6.09
N ILE A 46 4.09 4.85 -6.06
CA ILE A 46 2.69 5.08 -5.67
C ILE A 46 2.65 5.27 -4.15
N PRO A 47 2.04 6.36 -3.62
CA PRO A 47 2.08 6.76 -2.22
C PRO A 47 1.11 5.94 -1.33
N PHE A 48 0.97 4.66 -1.65
CA PHE A 48 0.29 3.64 -0.87
C PHE A 48 0.75 2.26 -1.35
N ALA A 49 0.76 1.29 -0.45
CA ALA A 49 1.10 -0.08 -0.80
C ALA A 49 0.02 -0.69 -1.70
N ILE A 50 0.41 -1.11 -2.90
CA ILE A 50 -0.49 -1.85 -3.81
C ILE A 50 -0.38 -3.32 -3.44
N SER A 51 -1.34 -3.81 -2.67
CA SER A 51 -1.39 -5.22 -2.29
C SER A 51 -2.80 -5.77 -2.45
N ARG A 52 -2.91 -7.09 -2.67
CA ARG A 52 -4.18 -7.81 -2.64
C ARG A 52 -4.60 -8.20 -1.20
N ASN A 53 -3.90 -7.71 -0.17
CA ASN A 53 -3.94 -8.23 1.21
C ASN A 53 -3.73 -9.75 1.34
N ILE A 54 -3.32 -10.42 0.26
CA ILE A 54 -3.02 -11.84 0.21
C ILE A 54 -1.54 -11.93 -0.18
N PRO A 55 -0.69 -12.55 0.66
CA PRO A 55 0.69 -12.81 0.32
C PRO A 55 0.80 -13.62 -0.98
N ASN A 56 1.94 -13.53 -1.67
CA ASN A 56 2.13 -14.35 -2.87
C ASN A 56 2.17 -15.85 -2.49
N ALA A 57 2.04 -16.73 -3.49
CA ALA A 57 1.97 -18.17 -3.27
C ALA A 57 3.18 -18.73 -2.49
N VAL A 58 4.38 -18.16 -2.71
CA VAL A 58 5.60 -18.58 -2.01
C VAL A 58 5.52 -18.21 -0.52
N THR A 59 5.09 -16.99 -0.22
CA THR A 59 4.91 -16.53 1.17
C THR A 59 3.83 -17.33 1.88
N LEU A 60 2.72 -17.65 1.22
CA LEU A 60 1.67 -18.51 1.79
C LEU A 60 2.19 -19.91 2.11
N ALA A 61 2.95 -20.53 1.20
CA ALA A 61 3.56 -21.83 1.43
C ALA A 61 4.54 -21.81 2.60
N ALA A 62 5.40 -20.78 2.69
CA ALA A 62 6.34 -20.64 3.81
C ALA A 62 5.62 -20.46 5.17
N MET A 63 4.50 -19.75 5.21
CA MET A 63 3.68 -19.63 6.42
C MET A 63 3.04 -20.97 6.81
N ASP A 64 2.50 -21.72 5.84
CA ASP A 64 1.92 -23.06 6.06
C ASP A 64 2.97 -24.09 6.55
N SER A 65 4.17 -24.08 5.97
CA SER A 65 5.29 -24.92 6.45
C SER A 65 5.67 -24.57 7.89
N ALA A 66 5.79 -23.28 8.22
CA ALA A 66 6.14 -22.85 9.57
C ALA A 66 5.05 -23.21 10.61
N GLU A 67 3.76 -23.09 10.25
CA GLU A 67 2.65 -23.52 11.10
C GLU A 67 2.64 -25.04 11.35
N LYS A 68 3.15 -25.82 10.40
CA LYS A 68 3.33 -27.28 10.52
C LYS A 68 4.63 -27.70 11.20
N GLU A 69 5.43 -26.74 11.65
CA GLU A 69 6.77 -26.97 12.21
C GLU A 69 7.74 -27.65 11.22
N GLU A 70 7.48 -27.51 9.92
CA GLU A 70 8.30 -28.02 8.84
C GLU A 70 9.30 -26.95 8.37
N GLU A 71 10.53 -27.37 8.04
CA GLU A 71 11.59 -26.48 7.53
C GLU A 71 11.98 -25.32 8.46
N LEU A 72 11.69 -25.43 9.76
CA LEU A 72 12.15 -24.47 10.77
C LEU A 72 13.65 -24.64 11.01
N TYR A 73 14.39 -23.52 10.97
CA TYR A 73 15.77 -23.45 11.43
C TYR A 73 15.83 -22.65 12.73
N GLY A 74 16.34 -23.26 13.79
CA GLY A 74 16.28 -22.74 15.17
C GLY A 74 15.90 -23.84 16.18
N PRO A 75 15.67 -23.52 17.46
CA PRO A 75 15.53 -22.18 18.05
C PRO A 75 16.86 -21.45 18.22
N PHE A 76 16.81 -20.13 18.23
CA PHE A 76 17.95 -19.26 18.48
C PHE A 76 17.88 -18.70 19.89
N ASP A 77 19.00 -18.68 20.60
CA ASP A 77 19.11 -18.17 21.97
C ASP A 77 19.54 -16.69 22.01
N SER A 78 20.01 -16.16 20.88
CA SER A 78 20.49 -14.78 20.74
C SER A 78 20.29 -14.24 19.33
N VAL A 79 20.16 -12.92 19.20
CA VAL A 79 20.09 -12.24 17.89
C VAL A 79 21.33 -12.54 17.04
N THR A 80 22.50 -12.66 17.66
CA THR A 80 23.74 -13.03 16.98
C THR A 80 23.62 -14.41 16.34
N SER A 81 23.14 -15.43 17.06
CA SER A 81 22.93 -16.78 16.50
C SER A 81 21.91 -16.81 15.36
N LEU A 82 20.90 -15.93 15.38
CA LEU A 82 19.90 -15.81 14.31
C LEU A 82 20.47 -15.15 13.05
N MET A 83 21.40 -14.20 13.19
CA MET A 83 21.99 -13.48 12.05
C MET A 83 23.15 -14.24 11.40
N GLU A 84 23.78 -15.18 12.11
CA GLU A 84 24.88 -16.03 11.61
C GLU A 84 24.39 -17.34 10.95
N ALA A 85 23.10 -17.64 11.09
CA ALA A 85 22.39 -18.78 10.53
C ALA A 85 22.21 -18.69 9.01
#